data_AF-A0ABD2ZJ07-F1
#
_entry.id   AF-A0ABD2ZJ07-F1
#
_cell.length_a   1.000
_cell.length_b   1.000
_cell.length_c   1.000
_cell.angle_alpha   90.00
_cell.angle_beta   90.00
_cell.angle_gamma   90.00
#
_symmetry.space_group_name_H-M   'P 1'
#
loop_
_entity.id
_entity.type
_entity.pdbx_description
1 polymer ?
#
loop_
_entity_poly.entity_id
_entity_poly.type
_entity_poly.pdbx_seq_one_letter_code
_entity_poly.pdbx_strand_id
1 'polypeptide(L)'
;MESEGQRTLSTPSAVLASLLCKRAKLHEQLRNIEKQVYEMETSYLQDPSQCGNVLKGFEGFLSSSKNTTLLKRSRKFQPEDRLFSLSSTTSPAAEEHAAG
;
A
#
# COMPACT_ATOMS: atom_id res chain seq x y z
N MET A 1 8.85 -52.87 -12.35
CA MET A 1 9.65 -51.70 -12.01
C MET A 1 9.14 -50.55 -12.86
N GLU A 2 9.07 -49.36 -12.25
CA GLU A 2 8.56 -48.05 -12.71
C GLU A 2 7.17 -47.94 -13.36
N SER A 3 6.19 -47.51 -12.55
CA SER A 3 4.92 -46.91 -13.00
C SER A 3 5.15 -45.44 -13.39
N GLU A 4 5.41 -45.19 -14.66
CA GLU A 4 5.46 -43.86 -15.25
C GLU A 4 4.05 -43.28 -15.46
N GLY A 5 3.80 -42.07 -14.94
CA GLY A 5 2.79 -41.17 -15.50
C GLY A 5 1.45 -41.06 -14.76
N GLN A 6 1.46 -40.72 -13.47
CA GLN A 6 0.30 -40.11 -12.81
C GLN A 6 0.11 -38.66 -13.31
N ARG A 7 -0.28 -38.48 -14.58
CA ARG A 7 -0.82 -37.21 -15.06
C ARG A 7 -2.13 -36.98 -14.33
N THR A 8 -2.15 -35.92 -13.55
CA THR A 8 -3.31 -35.38 -12.85
C THR A 8 -4.50 -35.25 -13.79
N LEU A 9 -5.41 -36.24 -13.81
CA LEU A 9 -6.72 -36.12 -14.42
C LEU A 9 -7.65 -35.31 -13.49
N SER A 10 -7.28 -34.06 -13.20
CA SER A 10 -8.23 -33.12 -12.61
C SER A 10 -9.24 -32.76 -13.71
N THR A 11 -10.52 -33.08 -13.49
CA THR A 11 -11.59 -32.68 -14.40
C THR A 11 -11.51 -31.16 -14.64
N PRO A 12 -11.86 -30.67 -15.84
CA PRO A 12 -11.78 -29.23 -16.14
C PRO A 12 -12.56 -28.39 -15.11
N SER A 13 -13.64 -28.94 -14.56
CA SER A 13 -14.39 -28.35 -13.45
C SER A 13 -13.58 -28.22 -12.16
N ALA A 14 -12.83 -29.25 -11.77
CA ALA A 14 -11.96 -29.21 -10.59
C ALA A 14 -10.81 -28.20 -10.74
N VAL A 15 -10.21 -28.12 -11.93
CA VAL A 15 -9.19 -27.11 -12.24
C VAL A 15 -9.77 -25.72 -12.14
N LEU A 16 -10.94 -25.47 -12.74
CA LEU A 16 -11.62 -24.18 -12.68
C LEU A 16 -11.94 -23.78 -11.25
N ALA A 17 -12.46 -24.70 -10.43
CA ALA A 17 -12.74 -24.46 -9.01
C ALA A 17 -11.46 -24.07 -8.24
N SER A 18 -10.35 -24.75 -8.50
CA SER A 18 -9.07 -24.41 -7.87
C SER A 18 -8.56 -23.02 -8.27
N LEU A 19 -8.73 -22.64 -9.54
CA LEU A 19 -8.33 -21.32 -10.06
C LEU A 19 -9.20 -20.21 -9.46
N LEU A 20 -10.51 -20.41 -9.33
CA LEU A 20 -11.41 -19.47 -8.69
C LEU A 20 -11.09 -19.29 -7.20
N CYS A 21 -10.79 -20.38 -6.49
CA CYS A 21 -10.34 -20.34 -5.10
C CYS A 21 -9.02 -19.57 -4.96
N LYS A 22 -8.05 -19.83 -5.85
CA LYS A 22 -6.77 -19.10 -5.88
C LYS A 22 -6.99 -17.61 -6.16
N ARG A 23 -7.86 -17.26 -7.11
CA ARG A 23 -8.23 -15.87 -7.40
C ARG A 23 -8.81 -15.18 -6.17
N ALA A 24 -9.76 -15.82 -5.48
CA ALA A 24 -10.36 -15.28 -4.26
C ALA A 24 -9.30 -15.05 -3.17
N LYS A 25 -8.39 -16.01 -2.96
CA LYS A 25 -7.29 -15.87 -2.00
C LYS A 25 -6.35 -14.70 -2.36
N LEU A 26 -6.02 -14.52 -3.64
CA LEU A 26 -5.17 -13.41 -4.08
C LEU A 26 -5.85 -12.05 -3.86
N HIS A 27 -7.15 -11.94 -4.13
CA HIS A 27 -7.90 -10.72 -3.83
C HIS A 27 -7.92 -10.42 -2.33
N GLU A 28 -8.08 -11.45 -1.49
CA GLU A 28 -8.01 -11.28 -0.05
C GLU A 28 -6.63 -10.77 0.39
N GLN A 29 -5.56 -11.37 -0.13
CA GLN A 29 -4.20 -10.94 0.18
C GLN A 29 -3.93 -9.51 -0.28
N LEU A 30 -4.41 -9.13 -1.46
CA LEU A 30 -4.29 -7.76 -1.98
C LEU A 30 -4.96 -6.76 -1.03
N ARG A 31 -6.21 -7.01 -0.63
CA ARG A 31 -6.93 -6.13 0.31
C ARG A 31 -6.21 -5.96 1.64
N ASN A 32 -5.63 -7.05 2.15
CA ASN A 32 -4.89 -7.01 3.40
C ASN A 32 -3.61 -6.15 3.29
N ILE A 33 -2.89 -6.26 2.18
CA ILE A 33 -1.70 -5.44 1.91
C ILE A 33 -2.09 -3.96 1.74
N GLU A 34 -3.12 -3.66 0.95
CA GLU A 34 -3.59 -2.29 0.75
C GLU A 34 -4.00 -1.62 2.06
N LYS A 35 -4.72 -2.36 2.92
CA LYS A 35 -5.07 -1.90 4.26
C LYS A 35 -3.83 -1.64 5.12
N GLN A 36 -2.86 -2.56 5.10
CA GLN A 36 -1.62 -2.39 5.85
C GLN A 36 -0.84 -1.15 5.40
N VAL A 37 -0.73 -0.92 4.09
CA VAL A 37 -0.08 0.27 3.53
C VAL A 37 -0.80 1.54 4.01
N TYR A 38 -2.12 1.57 3.95
CA TYR A 38 -2.91 2.72 4.41
C TYR A 38 -2.68 3.04 5.90
N GLU A 39 -2.67 2.02 6.76
CA GLU A 39 -2.41 2.18 8.19
C GLU A 39 -0.98 2.66 8.46
N MET A 40 0.01 2.08 7.77
CA MET A 40 1.42 2.47 7.90
C MET A 40 1.65 3.91 7.43
N GLU A 41 1.06 4.32 6.30
CA GLU A 41 1.13 5.70 5.83
C GLU A 41 0.51 6.68 6.84
N THR A 42 -0.64 6.32 7.41
CA THR A 42 -1.31 7.13 8.43
C THR A 42 -0.38 7.37 9.62
N SER A 43 0.25 6.30 10.13
CA SER A 43 1.20 6.38 11.23
C SER A 43 2.45 7.21 10.85
N TYR A 44 3.01 6.99 9.66
CA TYR A 44 4.23 7.66 9.20
C TYR A 44 4.05 9.16 8.98
N LEU A 45 2.90 9.57 8.43
CA LEU A 45 2.63 10.98 8.08
C LEU A 45 2.07 11.80 9.25
N GLN A 46 1.47 11.16 10.25
CA GLN A 46 0.97 11.83 11.46
C GLN A 46 2.05 12.08 12.51
N ASP A 47 3.24 11.48 12.39
CA ASP A 47 4.34 11.66 13.34
C ASP A 47 4.83 13.13 13.36
N PRO A 48 4.60 13.87 14.46
CA PRO A 48 4.98 15.28 14.55
C PRO A 48 6.48 15.49 14.79
N SER A 49 7.24 14.43 15.07
CA SER A 49 8.69 14.50 15.33
C SER A 49 9.55 14.51 14.07
N GLN A 50 8.95 14.35 12.87
CA GLN A 50 9.68 14.25 11.63
C GLN A 50 10.17 15.61 11.11
N CYS A 51 11.48 15.85 11.23
CA CYS A 51 12.20 16.93 10.53
C CYS A 51 12.45 16.59 9.05
N GLY A 52 11.38 16.24 8.32
CA GLY A 52 11.41 15.79 6.93
C GLY A 52 10.74 14.42 6.74
N ASN A 53 10.21 14.17 5.55
CA ASN A 53 9.55 12.92 5.20
C ASN A 53 9.81 12.56 3.72
N VAL A 54 9.52 11.32 3.30
CA VAL A 54 9.76 10.87 1.91
C VAL A 54 9.07 11.78 0.87
N LEU A 55 7.97 12.44 1.22
CA LEU A 55 7.21 13.31 0.32
C LEU A 55 7.81 14.72 0.18
N LYS A 56 8.35 15.27 1.27
CA LYS A 56 8.84 16.66 1.38
C LYS A 56 10.36 16.77 1.39
N GLY A 57 11.06 15.63 1.50
CA GLY A 57 12.51 15.55 1.64
C GLY A 57 12.99 15.70 3.09
N PHE A 58 14.28 15.43 3.29
CA PHE A 58 14.96 15.43 4.60
C PHE A 58 15.93 16.62 4.77
N GLU A 59 15.79 17.66 3.95
CA GLU A 59 16.62 18.88 3.99
C GLU A 59 16.67 19.53 5.39
N GLY A 60 15.55 19.45 6.13
CA GLY A 60 15.42 19.96 7.49
C GLY A 60 16.37 19.31 8.51
N PHE A 61 16.86 18.10 8.22
CA PHE A 61 17.84 17.39 9.07
C PHE A 61 19.26 17.93 8.90
N LEU A 62 19.59 18.45 7.72
CA LEU A 62 20.92 18.98 7.40
C LEU A 62 21.06 20.45 7.82
N SER A 63 19.95 21.19 7.84
CA SER A 63 19.92 22.60 8.20
C SER A 63 19.78 22.83 9.71
N SER A 64 20.81 22.44 10.48
CA SER A 64 20.95 22.85 11.90
C SER A 64 21.21 24.37 12.06
N SER A 65 21.42 25.10 10.96
CA SER A 65 21.80 26.52 10.98
C SER A 65 20.82 27.41 10.21
N LYS A 66 19.93 28.08 10.96
CA LYS A 66 19.44 29.45 10.71
C LYS A 66 18.44 29.73 9.56
N ASN A 67 17.54 28.82 9.18
CA ASN A 67 16.36 29.24 8.41
C ASN A 67 15.06 28.53 8.84
N THR A 68 14.46 29.04 9.92
CA THR A 68 13.21 28.57 10.55
C THR A 68 11.94 28.90 9.75
N THR A 69 12.09 29.27 8.48
CA THR A 69 10.99 29.69 7.59
C THR A 69 10.33 28.52 6.86
N LEU A 70 11.02 27.39 6.67
CA LEU A 70 10.47 26.19 6.02
C LEU A 70 9.68 25.27 6.97
N LEU A 71 10.02 25.26 8.27
CA LEU A 71 9.28 24.49 9.29
C LEU A 71 7.85 25.00 9.51
N LYS A 72 7.58 26.27 9.15
CA LYS A 72 6.25 26.89 9.30
C LYS A 72 5.25 26.47 8.23
N ARG A 73 5.65 25.68 7.23
CA ARG A 73 4.75 25.15 6.20
C ARG A 73 4.58 23.64 6.31
N SER A 74 4.57 23.10 7.54
CA SER A 74 3.92 21.81 7.78
C SER A 74 2.43 21.97 7.49
N ARG A 75 2.04 21.88 6.22
CA ARG A 75 0.63 21.72 5.83
C ARG A 75 0.13 20.47 6.55
N LYS A 76 -1.06 20.60 7.15
CA LYS A 76 -1.78 19.47 7.73
C LYS A 76 -1.88 18.37 6.68
N PHE A 77 -1.59 17.14 7.10
CA PHE A 77 -1.78 15.92 6.31
C PHE A 77 -3.06 16.00 5.48
N GLN A 78 -2.93 15.87 4.17
CA GLN A 78 -4.06 15.81 3.26
C GLN A 78 -4.24 14.38 2.73
N PRO A 79 -5.46 13.96 2.37
CA PRO A 79 -5.70 12.65 1.75
C PRO A 79 -4.82 12.40 0.52
N GLU A 80 -4.52 13.45 -0.25
CA GLU A 80 -3.69 13.39 -1.46
C GLU A 80 -2.21 13.11 -1.16
N ASP A 81 -1.76 13.26 0.09
CA ASP A 81 -0.38 12.93 0.50
C ASP A 81 -0.15 11.41 0.60
N ARG A 82 -1.19 10.57 0.51
CA ARG A 82 -1.13 9.09 0.59
C ARG A 82 -0.64 8.44 -0.71
N LEU A 83 0.54 8.83 -1.21
CA LEU A 83 1.06 8.37 -2.51
C LEU A 83 1.11 6.83 -2.65
N PHE A 84 1.44 6.10 -1.58
CA PHE A 84 1.53 4.64 -1.66
C PHE A 84 0.15 4.01 -1.76
N SER A 85 -0.83 4.44 -0.97
CA SER A 85 -2.21 3.96 -1.13
C SER A 85 -2.81 4.39 -2.47
N LEU A 86 -2.57 5.62 -2.91
CA LEU A 86 -3.08 6.13 -4.20
C LEU A 86 -2.41 5.50 -5.43
N SER A 87 -1.32 4.74 -5.24
CA SER A 87 -0.73 3.94 -6.32
C SER A 87 -1.58 2.71 -6.71
N SER A 88 -2.54 2.33 -5.87
CA SER A 88 -3.52 1.29 -6.18
C SER A 88 -4.92 1.88 -6.30
N THR A 89 -5.60 1.58 -7.42
CA THR A 89 -6.98 2.02 -7.67
C THR A 89 -8.02 1.29 -6.81
N THR A 90 -7.65 0.17 -6.20
CA THR A 90 -8.52 -0.62 -5.31
C THR A 90 -8.25 -0.38 -3.83
N SER A 91 -7.36 0.56 -3.49
CA SER A 91 -7.02 0.83 -2.11
C SER A 91 -8.12 1.63 -1.39
N PRO A 92 -8.17 1.54 -0.04
CA PRO A 92 -9.08 2.37 0.76
C PRO A 92 -8.94 3.88 0.51
N ALA A 93 -7.71 4.37 0.28
CA ALA A 93 -7.49 5.79 -0.01
C ALA A 93 -8.06 6.20 -1.37
N ALA A 94 -8.01 5.33 -2.37
CA ALA A 94 -8.58 5.60 -3.68
C ALA A 94 -10.11 5.68 -3.62
N GLU A 95 -10.75 4.83 -2.80
CA GLU A 95 -12.19 4.91 -2.54
C GLU A 95 -12.58 6.21 -1.82
N GLU A 96 -11.82 6.61 -0.79
CA GLU A 96 -12.03 7.88 -0.07
C GLU A 96 -11.84 9.09 -0.98
N HIS A 97 -10.81 9.07 -1.83
CA HIS A 97 -10.53 10.15 -2.78
C HIS A 97 -11.55 10.24 -3.92
N ALA A 98 -12.13 9.11 -4.36
CA ALA A 98 -13.17 9.12 -5.39
C ALA A 98 -14.54 9.57 -4.87
N ALA A 99 -14.78 9.48 -3.55
CA ALA A 99 -16.03 9.84 -2.91
C ALA A 99 -16.09 11.30 -2.41
N GLY A 100 -14.95 12.00 -2.38
CA GLY A 100 -14.84 13.43 -2.03
C GLY A 100 -14.84 14.35 -3.26
#